data_AF-A0AAD8EGV6-F1
#
_entry.id   AF-A0AAD8EGV6-F1
#
_cell.length_a   1.000
_cell.length_b   1.000
_cell.length_c   1.000
_cell.angle_alpha   90.00
_cell.angle_beta   90.00
_cell.angle_gamma   90.00
#
_symmetry.space_group_name_H-M   'P 1'
#
loop_
_entity.id
_entity.type
_entity.pdbx_description
1 polymer ?
#
loop_
_entity_poly.entity_id
_entity_poly.type
_entity_poly.pdbx_seq_one_letter_code
_entity_poly.pdbx_strand_id
1 'polypeptide(L)'
;MVKKCESIFKSCTYKETPFNCCDRLVQFSTEVGFCYAFNSRLAHTLLPDNGTITDDFKDEKINEGDISWSLKVQASKDKEEIPNIKIYVHSAEETPTVELSPLYTWRYDMGKILFTDKQTYTTSDSRQLSIKQRKCAFPDEIKLDTDVYYTFSGCMSQCRLRLAKEKCNCVPPFYRKI
;
A
#
# COMPACT_ATOMS: atom_id res chain seq x y z
N MET A 1 -4.59 -6.72 18.66
CA MET A 1 -3.85 -5.59 19.28
C MET A 1 -2.81 -5.11 18.28
N VAL A 2 -2.73 -3.81 18.01
CA VAL A 2 -1.72 -3.26 17.09
C VAL A 2 -0.36 -3.27 17.78
N LYS A 3 0.65 -3.85 17.14
CA LYS A 3 2.03 -3.88 17.64
C LYS A 3 2.73 -2.58 17.23
N LYS A 4 3.49 -1.98 18.15
CA LYS A 4 4.27 -0.75 17.89
C LYS A 4 5.41 -1.04 16.93
N CYS A 5 5.82 -0.05 16.15
CA CYS A 5 6.85 -0.21 15.13
C CYS A 5 8.15 -0.78 15.71
N GLU A 6 8.62 -0.24 16.84
CA GLU A 6 9.86 -0.61 17.52
C GLU A 6 9.82 -2.03 18.08
N SER A 7 8.62 -2.56 18.34
CA SER A 7 8.45 -3.95 18.76
C SER A 7 8.54 -4.94 17.61
N ILE A 8 8.37 -4.48 16.37
CA ILE A 8 8.41 -5.32 15.17
C ILE A 8 9.75 -5.17 14.46
N PHE A 9 10.25 -3.95 14.28
CA PHE A 9 11.40 -3.66 13.44
C PHE A 9 12.59 -3.18 14.27
N LYS A 10 13.74 -3.84 14.08
CA LYS A 10 14.99 -3.54 14.78
C LYS A 10 15.93 -2.69 13.92
N SER A 11 16.10 -3.04 12.65
CA SER A 11 16.98 -2.32 11.73
C SER A 11 16.42 -2.40 10.31
N CYS A 12 16.61 -1.31 9.57
CA CYS A 12 16.13 -1.19 8.20
C CYS A 12 17.20 -0.58 7.31
N THR A 13 17.30 -1.09 6.09
CA THR A 13 18.26 -0.63 5.09
C THR A 13 17.61 -0.65 3.73
N TYR A 14 17.72 0.45 3.00
CA TYR A 14 17.22 0.57 1.63
C TYR A 14 18.37 1.02 0.74
N LYS A 15 18.65 0.29 -0.34
CA LYS A 15 19.79 0.54 -1.24
C LYS A 15 21.13 0.67 -0.48
N GLU A 16 21.40 -0.27 0.43
CA GLU A 16 22.53 -0.25 1.40
C GLU A 16 22.62 0.96 2.34
N THR A 17 21.67 1.89 2.30
CA THR A 17 21.65 3.04 3.20
C THR A 17 20.76 2.73 4.40
N PRO A 18 21.31 2.70 5.64
CA PRO A 18 20.51 2.48 6.83
C PRO A 18 19.57 3.67 7.07
N PHE A 19 18.36 3.38 7.57
CA PHE A 19 17.38 4.40 7.93
C PHE A 19 16.60 3.97 9.18
N ASN A 20 15.97 4.92 9.86
CA ASN A 20 15.07 4.62 10.97
C ASN A 20 13.78 3.99 10.43
N CYS A 21 13.55 2.72 10.79
CA CYS A 21 12.39 1.96 10.35
C CYS A 21 11.07 2.73 10.52
N CYS A 22 10.86 3.35 11.68
CA CYS A 22 9.57 3.93 12.05
C CYS A 22 9.28 5.29 11.39
N ASP A 23 10.29 5.88 10.73
CA ASP A 23 10.11 7.11 9.95
C ASP A 23 9.57 6.80 8.54
N ARG A 24 9.84 5.60 8.01
CA ARG A 24 9.51 5.23 6.61
C ARG A 24 8.57 4.03 6.48
N LEU A 25 8.47 3.17 7.49
CA LEU A 25 7.44 2.14 7.61
C LEU A 25 6.28 2.72 8.40
N VAL A 26 5.28 3.24 7.70
CA VAL A 26 4.15 3.93 8.32
C VAL A 26 3.03 2.93 8.57
N GLN A 27 2.45 3.01 9.77
CA GLN A 27 1.29 2.20 10.11
C GLN A 27 0.05 2.69 9.34
N PHE A 28 -0.63 1.79 8.67
CA PHE A 28 -1.83 2.08 7.90
C PHE A 28 -2.90 0.99 8.11
N SER A 29 -4.17 1.40 8.12
CA SER A 29 -5.30 0.49 8.28
C SER A 29 -5.85 0.09 6.92
N THR A 30 -5.97 -1.21 6.68
CA THR A 30 -6.38 -1.78 5.39
C THR A 30 -7.56 -2.73 5.56
N GLU A 31 -8.15 -3.22 4.47
CA GLU A 31 -9.19 -4.26 4.54
C GLU A 31 -8.65 -5.61 5.05
N VAL A 32 -7.33 -5.84 4.98
CA VAL A 32 -6.67 -7.07 5.46
C VAL A 32 -6.12 -6.94 6.89
N GLY A 33 -6.30 -5.78 7.53
CA GLY A 33 -5.90 -5.49 8.91
C GLY A 33 -4.92 -4.32 9.04
N PHE A 34 -4.23 -4.25 10.18
CA PHE A 34 -3.20 -3.24 10.42
C PHE A 34 -1.87 -3.66 9.80
N CYS A 35 -1.33 -2.79 8.94
CA CYS A 35 -0.10 -3.03 8.21
C CYS A 35 0.91 -1.93 8.48
N TYR A 36 2.18 -2.24 8.27
CA TYR A 36 3.23 -1.25 8.10
C TYR A 36 3.59 -1.22 6.62
N ALA A 37 3.47 -0.06 6.00
CA ALA A 37 3.73 0.12 4.58
C ALA A 37 5.00 0.93 4.38
N PHE A 38 5.83 0.47 3.46
CA PHE A 38 6.99 1.19 2.95
C PHE A 38 6.67 1.65 1.54
N ASN A 39 7.03 2.89 1.19
CA ASN A 39 6.83 3.43 -0.16
C ASN A 39 5.38 3.31 -0.63
N SER A 40 4.42 3.68 0.23
CA SER A 40 2.99 3.66 -0.09
C SER A 40 2.40 5.05 0.04
N ARG A 41 1.96 5.62 -1.09
CA ARG A 41 1.30 6.93 -1.12
C ARG A 41 0.14 6.99 -0.14
N LEU A 42 -0.72 5.99 -0.16
CA LEU A 42 -1.89 5.92 0.72
C LEU A 42 -1.53 5.89 2.22
N ALA A 43 -0.40 5.31 2.60
CA ALA A 43 0.06 5.31 3.98
C ALA A 43 0.68 6.64 4.40
N HIS A 44 1.37 7.33 3.48
CA HIS A 44 2.07 8.58 3.74
C HIS A 44 1.20 9.83 3.56
N THR A 45 0.15 9.77 2.74
CA THR A 45 -0.82 10.85 2.58
C THR A 45 -1.74 10.89 3.80
N LEU A 46 -1.40 11.76 4.75
CA LEU A 46 -2.31 12.15 5.83
C LEU A 46 -3.54 12.81 5.21
N LEU A 47 -4.74 12.46 5.67
CA LEU A 47 -5.92 13.27 5.43
C LEU A 47 -5.87 14.44 6.41
N PRO A 48 -5.57 15.69 6.02
CA PRO A 48 -5.84 16.82 6.89
C PRO A 48 -7.36 16.96 7.06
N ASP A 49 -7.80 17.30 8.28
CA ASP A 49 -9.21 17.53 8.63
C ASP A 49 -9.92 18.57 7.74
N ASN A 50 -9.15 19.37 6.98
CA ASN A 50 -9.64 20.39 6.05
C ASN A 50 -9.93 19.88 4.62
N GLY A 51 -9.77 18.59 4.34
CA GLY A 51 -10.22 17.99 3.07
C GLY A 51 -9.35 18.26 1.84
N THR A 52 -8.27 19.04 1.95
CA THR A 52 -7.28 19.19 0.86
C THR A 52 -6.27 18.06 0.94
N ILE A 53 -6.41 17.06 0.06
CA ILE A 53 -5.39 16.02 -0.10
C ILE A 53 -4.17 16.66 -0.78
N THR A 54 -3.13 16.96 -0.02
CA THR A 54 -1.82 17.35 -0.56
C THR A 54 -1.02 16.10 -0.85
N ASP A 55 -0.82 15.80 -2.13
CA ASP A 55 -0.08 14.63 -2.59
C ASP A 55 1.38 14.99 -2.88
N ASP A 56 2.14 15.25 -1.82
CA ASP A 56 3.60 15.50 -1.89
C ASP A 56 4.40 14.18 -1.84
N PHE A 57 3.72 13.05 -1.95
CA PHE A 57 4.39 11.75 -1.93
C PHE A 57 5.26 11.60 -3.18
N LYS A 58 6.49 11.14 -2.96
CA LYS A 58 7.43 10.86 -4.03
C LYS A 58 7.88 9.42 -3.93
N ASP A 59 7.51 8.63 -4.93
CA ASP A 59 7.85 7.21 -4.98
C ASP A 59 9.37 7.01 -4.92
N GLU A 60 9.76 6.08 -4.06
CA GLU A 60 11.12 5.61 -3.94
C GLU A 60 11.40 4.49 -4.94
N LYS A 61 11.80 4.90 -6.14
CA LYS A 61 12.10 3.99 -7.25
C LYS A 61 13.49 3.39 -7.12
N ILE A 62 13.59 2.12 -7.49
CA ILE A 62 14.87 1.46 -7.76
C ILE A 62 15.20 1.68 -9.23
N ASN A 63 16.38 2.22 -9.49
CA ASN A 63 16.91 2.51 -10.80
C ASN A 63 18.09 1.60 -11.10
N GLU A 64 18.37 1.38 -12.38
CA GLU A 64 19.45 0.49 -12.82
C GLU A 64 20.84 0.91 -12.27
N GLY A 65 21.06 2.20 -12.06
CA GLY A 65 22.29 2.75 -11.51
C GLY A 65 22.42 2.69 -9.98
N ASP A 66 21.41 2.18 -9.26
CA ASP A 66 21.50 2.07 -7.80
C ASP A 66 22.50 0.99 -7.36
N ILE A 67 23.23 1.26 -6.29
CA ILE A 67 24.24 0.35 -5.72
C ILE A 67 23.67 -0.98 -5.21
N SER A 68 22.37 -1.04 -4.91
CA SER A 68 21.69 -2.23 -4.41
C SER A 68 20.18 -2.09 -4.59
N TRP A 69 19.54 -3.16 -5.01
CA TRP A 69 18.10 -3.23 -5.27
C TRP A 69 17.43 -4.04 -4.16
N SER A 70 17.58 -3.60 -2.92
CA SER A 70 17.03 -4.32 -1.78
C SER A 70 16.51 -3.41 -0.67
N LEU A 71 15.39 -3.83 -0.10
CA LEU A 71 14.91 -3.41 1.20
C LEU A 71 15.19 -4.56 2.18
N LYS A 72 16.04 -4.30 3.17
CA LYS A 72 16.37 -5.25 4.23
C LYS A 72 15.69 -4.77 5.51
N VAL A 73 14.87 -5.62 6.10
CA VAL A 73 14.17 -5.35 7.36
C VAL A 73 14.50 -6.47 8.32
N GLN A 74 15.08 -6.12 9.46
CA GLN A 74 15.33 -7.06 10.53
C GLN A 74 14.23 -6.93 11.57
N ALA A 75 13.47 -8.00 11.79
CA ALA A 75 12.47 -8.00 12.85
C ALA A 75 13.09 -8.17 14.24
N SER A 76 12.42 -7.63 15.26
CA SER A 76 12.73 -7.90 16.66
C SER A 76 12.44 -9.37 16.98
N LYS A 77 13.33 -10.01 17.74
CA LYS A 77 13.15 -11.38 18.22
C LYS A 77 12.74 -11.33 19.69
N ASP A 78 11.53 -10.89 19.97
CA ASP A 78 10.94 -11.15 21.28
C ASP A 78 10.38 -12.57 21.31
N LYS A 79 10.69 -13.30 22.38
CA LYS A 79 10.52 -14.77 22.53
C LYS A 79 9.06 -15.23 22.66
N GLU A 80 8.08 -14.34 22.52
CA GLU A 80 6.65 -14.69 22.53
C GLU A 80 6.18 -14.97 21.10
N GLU A 81 5.40 -16.05 20.93
CA GLU A 81 4.81 -16.58 19.68
C GLU A 81 4.80 -15.55 18.55
N ILE A 82 5.84 -15.57 17.73
CA ILE A 82 6.01 -14.53 16.75
C ILE A 82 4.98 -14.78 15.64
N PRO A 83 4.03 -13.86 15.41
CA PRO A 83 2.94 -14.12 14.47
C PRO A 83 3.49 -14.29 13.06
N ASN A 84 2.82 -15.13 12.28
CA ASN A 84 3.01 -15.24 10.84
C ASN A 84 2.87 -13.84 10.18
N ILE A 85 3.96 -13.26 9.68
CA ILE A 85 3.96 -11.92 9.07
C ILE A 85 3.58 -12.06 7.60
N LYS A 86 2.41 -11.55 7.23
CA LYS A 86 1.96 -11.50 5.84
C LYS A 86 2.63 -10.33 5.12
N ILE A 87 3.34 -10.62 4.04
CA ILE A 87 4.04 -9.66 3.21
C ILE A 87 3.26 -9.49 1.91
N TYR A 88 2.86 -8.25 1.64
CA TYR A 88 2.17 -7.85 0.42
C TYR A 88 3.12 -6.99 -0.41
N VAL A 89 3.13 -7.22 -1.73
CA VAL A 89 3.90 -6.42 -2.69
C VAL A 89 2.93 -5.97 -3.76
N HIS A 90 2.84 -4.66 -3.95
CA HIS A 90 1.96 -4.00 -4.91
C HIS A 90 2.57 -2.64 -5.30
N SER A 91 1.93 -1.93 -6.23
CA SER A 91 2.32 -0.57 -6.62
C SER A 91 2.20 0.41 -5.44
N ALA A 92 3.00 1.48 -5.42
CA ALA A 92 2.98 2.48 -4.34
C ALA A 92 1.61 3.16 -4.17
N GLU A 93 0.82 3.18 -5.25
CA GLU A 93 -0.48 3.87 -5.31
C GLU A 93 -1.63 2.99 -4.84
N GLU A 94 -1.38 1.69 -4.69
CA GLU A 94 -2.36 0.71 -4.26
C GLU A 94 -2.25 0.39 -2.76
N THR A 95 -3.23 -0.35 -2.27
CA THR A 95 -3.27 -0.86 -0.90
C THR A 95 -3.76 -2.30 -0.92
N PRO A 96 -3.34 -3.18 0.01
CA PRO A 96 -3.83 -4.55 0.03
C PRO A 96 -5.31 -4.55 0.42
N THR A 97 -6.14 -5.02 -0.52
CA THR A 97 -7.57 -5.25 -0.31
C THR A 97 -7.84 -6.74 -0.12
N VAL A 98 -9.09 -7.11 0.17
CA VAL A 98 -9.49 -8.51 0.37
C VAL A 98 -9.20 -9.44 -0.82
N GLU A 99 -9.06 -8.88 -2.03
CA GLU A 99 -8.72 -9.64 -3.25
C GLU A 99 -7.23 -9.97 -3.36
N LEU A 100 -6.36 -9.21 -2.69
CA LEU A 100 -4.93 -9.42 -2.78
C LEU A 100 -4.49 -10.48 -1.76
N SER A 101 -3.91 -11.56 -2.27
CA SER A 101 -3.25 -12.55 -1.43
C SER A 101 -1.84 -12.08 -1.06
N PRO A 102 -1.32 -12.39 0.14
CA PRO A 102 0.06 -12.07 0.48
C PRO A 102 1.01 -12.81 -0.46
N LEU A 103 2.04 -12.12 -0.93
CA LEU A 103 3.12 -12.73 -1.72
C LEU A 103 3.77 -13.84 -0.90
N TYR A 104 3.96 -13.60 0.40
CA TYR A 104 4.55 -14.55 1.30
C TYR A 104 4.05 -14.35 2.73
N THR A 105 4.00 -15.44 3.50
CA THR A 105 3.71 -15.40 4.93
C THR A 105 4.95 -15.86 5.68
N TRP A 106 5.71 -14.91 6.19
CA TRP A 106 6.99 -15.14 6.83
C TRP A 106 6.82 -15.76 8.21
N ARG A 107 7.51 -16.89 8.42
CA ARG A 107 7.54 -17.66 9.67
C ARG A 107 8.94 -17.75 10.25
N TYR A 108 9.79 -16.75 9.97
CA TYR A 108 11.22 -16.71 10.37
C TYR A 108 12.09 -17.81 9.74
N ASP A 109 11.55 -18.50 8.75
CA ASP A 109 12.12 -19.60 7.98
C ASP A 109 12.85 -19.14 6.71
N MET A 110 12.48 -17.98 6.18
CA MET A 110 13.14 -17.37 5.02
C MET A 110 13.89 -16.09 5.38
N GLY A 111 15.11 -15.95 4.83
CA GLY A 111 15.96 -14.77 5.04
C GLY A 111 15.90 -13.73 3.93
N LYS A 112 15.44 -14.08 2.73
CA LYS A 112 15.40 -13.20 1.54
C LYS A 112 14.24 -13.57 0.61
N ILE A 113 13.58 -12.57 0.05
CA ILE A 113 12.57 -12.71 -1.00
C ILE A 113 13.10 -11.94 -2.21
N LEU A 114 13.17 -12.61 -3.36
CA LEU A 114 13.53 -11.99 -4.63
C LEU A 114 12.30 -12.03 -5.53
N PHE A 115 11.97 -10.90 -6.14
CA PHE A 115 10.90 -10.79 -7.12
C PHE A 115 11.32 -9.83 -8.23
N THR A 116 10.69 -9.96 -9.39
CA THR A 116 10.88 -9.09 -10.54
C THR A 116 9.55 -8.43 -10.85
N ASP A 117 9.53 -7.11 -10.92
CA ASP A 117 8.34 -6.36 -11.32
C ASP A 117 8.34 -6.12 -12.84
N LYS A 118 7.17 -6.24 -13.45
CA LYS A 118 6.94 -5.90 -14.86
C LYS A 118 5.64 -5.11 -14.96
N GLN A 119 5.78 -3.83 -15.26
CA GLN A 119 4.64 -2.94 -15.43
C GLN A 119 4.22 -2.86 -16.90
N THR A 120 2.92 -2.99 -17.14
CA THR A 120 2.30 -2.69 -18.43
C THR A 120 1.50 -1.41 -18.28
N TYR A 121 1.78 -0.40 -19.09
CA TYR A 121 1.02 0.84 -19.09
C TYR A 121 0.31 1.03 -20.44
N THR A 122 -0.79 1.77 -20.42
CA THR A 122 -1.53 2.15 -21.62
C THR A 122 -1.06 3.53 -22.09
N THR A 123 -0.83 3.68 -23.39
CA THR A 123 -0.46 4.97 -24.00
C THR A 123 -1.64 5.94 -23.98
N SER A 124 -1.34 7.25 -23.95
CA SER A 124 -2.35 8.32 -23.95
C SER A 124 -3.29 8.26 -25.16
N ASP A 125 -2.79 7.80 -26.31
CA ASP A 125 -3.59 7.70 -27.56
C ASP A 125 -4.80 6.78 -27.41
N SER A 126 -4.73 5.82 -26.47
CA SER A 126 -5.86 4.92 -26.17
C SER A 126 -7.08 5.65 -25.58
N ARG A 127 -6.94 6.92 -25.16
CA ARG A 127 -8.05 7.78 -24.73
C ARG A 127 -9.07 8.04 -25.84
N GLN A 128 -8.72 7.80 -27.10
CA GLN A 128 -9.68 7.82 -28.20
C GLN A 128 -10.80 6.77 -28.06
N LEU A 129 -10.56 5.70 -27.28
CA LEU A 129 -11.55 4.68 -26.96
C LEU A 129 -12.20 4.99 -25.61
N SER A 130 -13.53 4.82 -25.53
CA SER A 130 -14.23 4.91 -24.24
C SER A 130 -13.74 3.85 -23.25
N ILE A 131 -13.84 4.14 -21.95
CA ILE A 131 -13.48 3.20 -20.86
C ILE A 131 -14.11 1.82 -21.08
N LYS A 132 -15.38 1.76 -21.51
CA LYS A 132 -16.09 0.50 -21.79
C LYS A 132 -15.46 -0.31 -22.92
N GLN A 133 -14.97 0.35 -23.98
CA GLN A 133 -14.34 -0.31 -25.12
C GLN A 133 -12.96 -0.85 -24.76
N ARG A 134 -12.13 -0.06 -24.07
CA ARG A 134 -10.75 -0.46 -23.70
C ARG A 134 -10.64 -1.22 -22.38
N LYS A 135 -11.72 -1.29 -21.61
CA LYS A 135 -11.84 -2.06 -20.35
C LYS A 135 -10.84 -1.67 -19.25
N CYS A 136 -10.26 -0.47 -19.33
CA CYS A 136 -9.41 0.11 -18.30
C CYS A 136 -9.71 1.60 -18.17
N ALA A 137 -9.35 2.19 -17.03
CA ALA A 137 -9.47 3.62 -16.76
C ALA A 137 -8.10 4.21 -16.42
N PHE A 138 -7.85 5.43 -16.87
CA PHE A 138 -6.70 6.22 -16.46
C PHE A 138 -6.95 6.82 -15.07
N PRO A 139 -5.87 7.19 -14.34
CA PRO A 139 -5.96 7.71 -12.97
C PRO A 139 -6.90 8.91 -12.80
N ASP A 140 -7.10 9.73 -13.83
CA ASP A 140 -7.87 10.98 -13.80
C ASP A 140 -9.32 10.85 -14.28
N GLU A 141 -9.73 9.70 -14.82
CA GLU A 141 -11.03 9.59 -15.48
C GLU A 141 -12.18 9.22 -14.56
N ILE A 142 -11.88 8.53 -13.45
CA ILE A 142 -12.87 8.13 -12.46
C ILE A 142 -12.53 8.87 -11.16
N LYS A 143 -13.41 9.78 -10.76
CA LYS A 143 -13.28 10.50 -9.50
C LYS A 143 -13.69 9.59 -8.34
N LEU A 144 -12.77 9.42 -7.40
CA LEU A 144 -13.03 8.75 -6.13
C LEU A 144 -13.34 9.80 -5.06
N ASP A 145 -14.21 9.44 -4.13
CA ASP A 145 -14.54 10.23 -2.94
C ASP A 145 -13.43 10.08 -1.88
N THR A 146 -12.75 8.94 -1.87
CA THR A 146 -11.74 8.58 -0.86
C THR A 146 -10.28 8.85 -1.26
N ASP A 147 -10.04 9.25 -2.52
CA ASP A 147 -8.70 9.42 -3.09
C ASP A 147 -8.72 10.38 -4.30
N VAL A 148 -7.56 10.96 -4.62
CA VAL A 148 -7.38 11.92 -5.73
C VAL A 148 -7.34 11.21 -7.08
N TYR A 149 -6.72 10.04 -7.14
CA TYR A 149 -6.51 9.29 -8.37
C TYR A 149 -7.23 7.94 -8.31
N TYR A 150 -7.73 7.52 -9.47
CA TYR A 150 -8.28 6.18 -9.64
C TYR A 150 -7.19 5.11 -9.50
N THR A 151 -7.46 4.16 -8.61
CA THR A 151 -6.78 2.86 -8.53
C THR A 151 -7.82 1.76 -8.42
N PHE A 152 -7.46 0.53 -8.83
CA PHE A 152 -8.37 -0.60 -8.72
C PHE A 152 -8.75 -0.86 -7.25
N SER A 153 -7.75 -0.94 -6.37
CA SER A 153 -7.93 -1.14 -4.93
C SER A 153 -8.78 -0.03 -4.28
N GLY A 154 -8.55 1.24 -4.62
CA GLY A 154 -9.34 2.38 -4.12
C GLY A 154 -10.79 2.34 -4.59
N CYS A 155 -11.03 2.04 -5.87
CA CYS A 155 -12.38 1.90 -6.43
C CYS A 155 -13.18 0.78 -5.75
N MET A 156 -12.57 -0.40 -5.59
CA MET A 156 -13.22 -1.55 -4.94
C MET A 156 -13.53 -1.28 -3.46
N SER A 157 -12.59 -0.65 -2.75
CA SER A 157 -12.77 -0.23 -1.35
C SER A 157 -13.92 0.78 -1.21
N GLN A 158 -13.97 1.80 -2.07
CA GLN A 158 -15.06 2.79 -2.06
C GLN A 158 -16.42 2.16 -2.42
N CYS A 159 -16.45 1.21 -3.36
CA CYS A 159 -17.67 0.49 -3.71
C CYS A 159 -18.24 -0.25 -2.49
N ARG A 160 -17.40 -0.98 -1.76
CA ARG A 160 -17.77 -1.66 -0.50
C ARG A 160 -18.21 -0.69 0.58
N LEU A 161 -17.48 0.41 0.75
CA LEU A 161 -17.82 1.47 1.69
C LEU A 161 -19.22 2.04 1.43
N ARG A 162 -19.54 2.35 0.16
CA ARG A 162 -20.86 2.85 -0.25
C ARG A 162 -21.96 1.83 -0.01
N LEU A 163 -21.71 0.56 -0.35
CA LEU A 163 -22.66 -0.53 -0.10
C LEU A 163 -22.92 -0.74 1.40
N ALA A 164 -21.89 -0.69 2.24
CA ALA A 164 -22.03 -0.79 3.69
C ALA A 164 -22.87 0.36 4.26
N LYS A 165 -22.62 1.59 3.79
CA LYS A 165 -23.40 2.76 4.17
C LYS A 165 -24.86 2.67 3.70
N GLU A 166 -25.11 2.23 2.47
CA GLU A 166 -26.46 2.10 1.92
C GLU A 166 -27.28 0.99 2.61
N LYS A 167 -26.67 -0.17 2.86
CA LYS A 167 -27.39 -1.34 3.40
C LYS A 167 -27.46 -1.38 4.92
N CYS A 168 -26.42 -0.92 5.60
CA CYS A 168 -26.26 -1.05 7.04
C CYS A 168 -26.23 0.30 7.78
N ASN A 169 -26.20 1.42 7.06
CA ASN A 169 -26.12 2.79 7.61
C ASN A 169 -24.90 3.03 8.51
N CYS A 170 -23.84 2.25 8.33
CA CYS A 170 -22.58 2.38 9.06
C CYS A 170 -21.39 2.07 8.14
N VAL A 171 -20.21 2.60 8.48
CA VAL A 171 -18.98 2.39 7.72
C VAL A 171 -17.91 1.79 8.64
N PRO A 172 -17.19 0.74 8.20
CA PRO A 172 -16.07 0.21 8.97
C PRO A 172 -14.99 1.27 9.22
N PRO A 173 -14.37 1.27 10.43
CA PRO A 173 -13.45 2.34 10.84
C PRO A 173 -12.12 2.37 10.08
N PHE A 174 -11.79 1.30 9.35
CA PHE A 174 -10.56 1.22 8.57
C PHE A 174 -10.66 1.90 7.20
N TYR A 175 -11.86 2.24 6.73
CA TYR A 175 -12.00 3.02 5.51
C TYR A 175 -11.73 4.50 5.80
N ARG A 176 -11.16 5.19 4.80
CA ARG A 176 -11.08 6.64 4.81
C ARG A 176 -12.50 7.22 4.82
N LYS A 177 -12.71 8.25 5.65
CA LYS A 177 -14.01 8.92 5.74
C LYS A 177 -14.28 9.67 4.43
N ILE A 178 -15.53 9.56 3.98
CA ILE A 178 -16.14 10.42 2.95
C ILE A 178 -16.88 11.54 3.67
#